data_AF-A0A7Y5Q4T7-F1
#
_entry.id   AF-A0A7Y5Q4T7-F1
#
_cell.length_a   1.000
_cell.length_b   1.000
_cell.length_c   1.000
_cell.angle_alpha   90.00
_cell.angle_beta   90.00
_cell.angle_gamma   90.00
#
_symmetry.space_group_name_H-M   'P 1'
#
loop_
_entity.id
_entity.type
_entity.pdbx_description
1 polymer ?
#
loop_
_entity_poly.entity_id
_entity_poly.type
_entity_poly.pdbx_seq_one_letter_code
_entity_poly.pdbx_strand_id
1 'polypeptide(L)'
;MKRLRGLLTIGLVALLGGPAGAQSNRTEAPVAPGLTYLRWQRPGPLLIHILRAELSETSLRPAVAVAGPRLLDTQPLTELIAARAAAVTVAGGINGGHSLPANDPYHGAPAGLLMVDGELLCDPWPAQRSAL
;
A
#
# COMPACT_ATOMS: atom_id res chain seq x y z
N MET A 1 -61.51 23.90 -40.74
CA MET A 1 -60.06 24.11 -40.96
C MET A 1 -59.51 24.92 -39.79
N LYS A 2 -58.61 24.36 -38.98
CA LYS A 2 -57.48 25.05 -38.30
C LYS A 2 -56.76 24.01 -37.43
N ARG A 3 -55.49 23.79 -37.76
CA ARG A 3 -54.62 22.74 -37.24
C ARG A 3 -53.97 23.25 -35.94
N LEU A 4 -54.12 22.52 -34.84
CA LEU A 4 -53.31 22.68 -33.64
C LEU A 4 -52.42 21.44 -33.51
N ARG A 5 -51.27 21.47 -34.18
CA ARG A 5 -50.25 20.43 -34.11
C ARG A 5 -48.91 21.13 -33.90
N GLY A 6 -48.25 20.83 -32.79
CA GLY A 6 -46.84 21.16 -32.59
C GLY A 6 -46.59 21.93 -31.31
N LEU A 7 -46.55 21.21 -30.17
CA LEU A 7 -45.83 21.62 -28.97
C LEU A 7 -45.94 20.51 -27.91
N LEU A 8 -45.33 19.35 -28.14
CA LEU A 8 -45.16 18.35 -27.08
C LEU A 8 -44.17 17.25 -27.51
N THR A 9 -42.91 17.62 -27.76
CA THR A 9 -41.84 16.62 -27.92
C THR A 9 -40.44 17.20 -27.66
N ILE A 10 -40.28 18.05 -26.64
CA ILE A 10 -38.95 18.52 -26.18
C ILE A 10 -38.87 18.47 -24.65
N GLY A 11 -39.23 17.35 -24.04
CA GLY A 11 -39.30 17.28 -22.59
C GLY A 11 -39.29 15.88 -22.02
N LEU A 12 -38.46 14.96 -22.54
CA LEU A 12 -38.29 13.67 -21.86
C LEU A 12 -37.01 12.87 -22.23
N VAL A 13 -35.89 13.54 -22.58
CA VAL A 13 -34.63 12.81 -22.87
C VAL A 13 -33.44 13.31 -22.04
N ALA A 14 -33.56 14.41 -21.30
CA ALA A 14 -32.43 14.98 -20.55
C ALA A 14 -32.29 14.48 -19.09
N LEU A 15 -33.09 13.52 -18.62
CA LEU A 15 -33.13 13.10 -17.20
C LEU A 15 -32.63 11.69 -16.90
N LEU A 16 -32.14 10.94 -17.91
CA LEU A 16 -31.55 9.61 -17.68
C LEU A 16 -30.01 9.61 -17.65
N GLY A 17 -29.38 10.75 -17.89
CA GLY A 17 -27.96 10.97 -17.66
C GLY A 17 -27.67 11.36 -16.21
N GLY A 18 -28.18 10.58 -15.24
CA GLY A 18 -27.67 10.68 -13.88
C GLY A 18 -26.16 10.39 -13.89
N PRO A 19 -25.35 11.02 -13.02
CA PRO A 19 -23.94 10.66 -12.94
C PRO A 19 -23.88 9.16 -12.71
N ALA A 20 -23.29 8.43 -13.66
CA ALA A 20 -22.96 7.03 -13.47
C ALA A 20 -22.05 6.98 -12.24
N GLY A 21 -22.67 6.74 -11.08
CA GLY A 21 -21.95 6.60 -9.82
C GLY A 21 -20.98 5.47 -10.04
N ALA A 22 -19.69 5.81 -10.14
CA ALA A 22 -18.64 4.83 -10.36
C ALA A 22 -18.78 3.79 -9.25
N GLN A 23 -19.31 2.62 -9.59
CA GLN A 23 -19.55 1.57 -8.61
C GLN A 23 -18.19 1.14 -8.07
N SER A 24 -18.05 1.12 -6.75
CA SER A 24 -16.83 0.60 -6.15
C SER A 24 -16.76 -0.90 -6.38
N ASN A 25 -15.74 -1.36 -7.09
CA ASN A 25 -15.50 -2.79 -7.30
C ASN A 25 -14.56 -3.31 -6.21
N ARG A 26 -14.95 -4.40 -5.55
CA ARG A 26 -14.21 -5.01 -4.45
C ARG A 26 -14.00 -6.49 -4.76
N THR A 27 -12.74 -6.93 -4.79
CA THR A 27 -12.36 -8.32 -5.03
C THR A 27 -11.47 -8.81 -3.89
N GLU A 28 -11.83 -9.92 -3.28
CA GLU A 28 -11.13 -10.50 -2.12
C GLU A 28 -10.72 -11.94 -2.45
N ALA A 29 -9.49 -12.32 -2.09
CA ALA A 29 -8.93 -13.64 -2.36
C ALA A 29 -8.01 -14.09 -1.22
N PRO A 30 -8.10 -15.35 -0.75
CA PRO A 30 -7.13 -15.90 0.19
C PRO A 30 -5.76 -16.03 -0.49
N VAL A 31 -4.69 -15.70 0.24
CA VAL A 31 -3.30 -15.77 -0.26
C VAL A 31 -2.51 -16.86 0.45
N ALA A 32 -2.66 -16.97 1.77
CA ALA A 32 -2.03 -17.96 2.62
C ALA A 32 -2.90 -18.18 3.88
N PRO A 33 -2.64 -19.21 4.71
CA PRO A 33 -3.29 -19.34 6.01
C PRO A 33 -3.19 -18.03 6.81
N GLY A 34 -4.33 -17.54 7.31
CA GLY A 34 -4.41 -16.29 8.07
C GLY A 34 -4.15 -15.01 7.27
N LEU A 35 -4.02 -15.07 5.93
CA LEU A 35 -3.75 -13.91 5.07
C LEU A 35 -4.70 -13.81 3.86
N THR A 36 -5.38 -12.67 3.76
CA THR A 36 -6.32 -12.37 2.68
C THR A 36 -5.90 -11.10 1.94
N TYR A 37 -5.92 -11.14 0.62
CA TYR A 37 -5.71 -9.98 -0.24
C TYR A 37 -7.04 -9.38 -0.70
N LEU A 38 -7.11 -8.07 -0.66
CA LEU A 38 -8.28 -7.30 -1.04
C LEU A 38 -7.89 -6.16 -1.99
N ARG A 39 -8.50 -6.16 -3.17
CA ARG A 39 -8.40 -5.08 -4.16
C ARG A 39 -9.69 -4.27 -4.14
N TRP A 40 -9.59 -2.97 -3.88
CA TRP A 40 -10.73 -2.07 -3.82
C TRP A 40 -10.54 -0.88 -4.76
N GLN A 41 -11.33 -0.86 -5.83
CA GLN A 41 -11.40 0.27 -6.76
C GLN A 41 -12.49 1.22 -6.25
N ARG A 42 -12.11 2.44 -5.85
CA ARG A 42 -13.04 3.48 -5.40
C ARG A 42 -13.49 4.34 -6.59
N PRO A 43 -14.60 5.09 -6.45
CA PRO A 43 -14.92 6.16 -7.40
C PRO A 43 -13.71 7.09 -7.62
N GLY A 44 -13.33 7.32 -8.87
CA GLY A 44 -12.12 8.09 -9.24
C GLY A 44 -10.92 7.21 -9.59
N PRO A 45 -9.71 7.78 -9.72
CA PRO A 45 -8.50 7.06 -10.17
C PRO A 45 -7.82 6.24 -9.06
N LEU A 46 -8.52 5.95 -7.95
CA LEU A 46 -7.93 5.37 -6.76
C LEU A 46 -8.12 3.85 -6.73
N LEU A 47 -7.01 3.12 -6.67
CA LEU A 47 -6.95 1.70 -6.44
C LEU A 47 -6.27 1.42 -5.10
N ILE A 48 -6.96 0.72 -4.20
CA ILE A 48 -6.45 0.37 -2.87
C ILE A 48 -6.15 -1.12 -2.85
N HIS A 49 -4.94 -1.47 -2.40
CA HIS A 49 -4.48 -2.83 -2.17
C HIS A 49 -4.35 -3.05 -0.66
N ILE A 50 -5.00 -4.10 -0.15
CA ILE A 50 -5.03 -4.41 1.29
C ILE A 50 -4.59 -5.86 1.46
N LEU A 51 -3.57 -6.07 2.30
CA LEU A 51 -3.21 -7.37 2.83
C LEU A 51 -3.72 -7.43 4.28
N ARG A 52 -4.69 -8.30 4.54
CA ARG A 52 -5.27 -8.51 5.86
C ARG A 52 -4.70 -9.78 6.46
N ALA A 53 -3.91 -9.64 7.52
CA ALA A 53 -3.45 -10.75 8.35
C ALA A 53 -4.35 -10.91 9.58
N GLU A 54 -4.58 -12.13 10.03
CA GLU A 54 -5.19 -12.41 11.32
C GLU A 54 -4.25 -12.02 12.46
N LEU A 55 -4.77 -11.49 13.58
CA LEU A 55 -3.93 -11.05 14.70
C LEU A 55 -3.20 -12.20 15.41
N SER A 56 -3.70 -13.43 15.25
CA SER A 56 -3.05 -14.66 15.72
C SER A 56 -1.84 -15.07 14.88
N GLU A 57 -1.62 -14.46 13.71
CA GLU A 57 -0.48 -14.78 12.85
C GLU A 57 0.83 -14.24 13.43
N THR A 58 1.59 -15.15 14.04
CA THR A 58 2.91 -14.84 14.61
C THR A 58 4.02 -14.75 13.56
N SER A 59 3.69 -14.97 12.28
CA SER A 59 4.61 -14.99 11.14
C SER A 59 4.95 -13.60 10.59
N LEU A 60 4.25 -12.54 11.04
CA LEU A 60 4.55 -11.17 10.66
C LEU A 60 5.92 -10.76 11.22
N ARG A 61 6.84 -10.38 10.33
CA ARG A 61 8.20 -9.97 10.69
C ARG A 61 8.60 -8.70 9.94
N PRO A 62 9.23 -7.73 10.62
CA PRO A 62 9.90 -6.66 9.90
C PRO A 62 11.04 -7.23 9.05
N ALA A 63 11.32 -6.55 7.95
CA ALA A 63 12.38 -6.91 7.03
C ALA A 63 13.13 -5.63 6.65
N VAL A 64 14.45 -5.68 6.68
CA VAL A 64 15.33 -4.54 6.37
C VAL A 64 16.21 -4.89 5.19
N ALA A 65 16.52 -3.88 4.37
CA ALA A 65 17.53 -4.00 3.35
C ALA A 65 18.90 -3.77 3.98
N VAL A 66 19.83 -4.67 3.68
CA VAL A 66 21.23 -4.57 4.12
C VAL A 66 22.08 -4.53 2.86
N ALA A 67 22.91 -3.48 2.72
CA ALA A 67 23.76 -3.32 1.54
C ALA A 67 25.22 -3.05 1.92
N GLY A 68 26.06 -4.06 1.69
CA GLY A 68 27.52 -3.95 1.79
C GLY A 68 28.01 -3.46 3.16
N PRO A 69 28.78 -2.37 3.24
CA PRO A 69 29.35 -1.88 4.50
C PRO A 69 28.36 -1.12 5.38
N ARG A 70 27.13 -0.86 4.91
CA ARG A 70 26.11 -0.14 5.68
C ARG A 70 25.19 -1.13 6.39
N LEU A 71 24.85 -0.83 7.64
CA LEU A 71 23.91 -1.62 8.42
C LEU A 71 22.51 -1.66 7.77
N LEU A 72 22.10 -0.54 7.15
CA LEU A 72 20.78 -0.34 6.57
C LEU A 72 20.87 0.42 5.24
N ASP A 73 20.00 0.05 4.30
CA ASP A 73 19.84 0.73 3.02
C ASP A 73 18.36 0.73 2.57
N THR A 74 18.11 1.28 1.38
CA THR A 74 16.84 1.17 0.67
C THR A 74 16.97 0.20 -0.49
N GLN A 75 15.96 -0.65 -0.69
CA GLN A 75 15.85 -1.49 -1.87
C GLN A 75 14.40 -1.66 -2.30
N PRO A 76 14.12 -1.97 -3.58
CA PRO A 76 12.78 -2.36 -4.01
C PRO A 76 12.24 -3.53 -3.18
N LEU A 77 10.98 -3.43 -2.74
CA LEU A 77 10.34 -4.47 -1.93
C LEU A 77 10.39 -5.85 -2.61
N THR A 78 10.27 -5.89 -3.93
CA THR A 78 10.37 -7.12 -4.73
C THR A 78 11.74 -7.78 -4.61
N GLU A 79 12.81 -7.00 -4.55
CA GLU A 79 14.17 -7.51 -4.38
C GLU A 79 14.41 -7.98 -2.94
N LEU A 80 13.90 -7.24 -1.94
CA LEU A 80 13.92 -7.68 -0.55
C LEU A 80 13.23 -9.03 -0.35
N ILE A 81 12.05 -9.20 -0.96
CA ILE A 81 11.29 -10.46 -0.90
C ILE A 81 12.07 -11.58 -1.59
N ALA A 82 12.62 -11.33 -2.79
CA ALA A 82 13.40 -12.33 -3.52
C ALA A 82 14.65 -12.78 -2.76
N ALA A 83 15.36 -11.85 -2.11
CA ALA A 83 16.53 -12.16 -1.28
C ALA A 83 16.16 -13.04 -0.08
N ARG A 84 14.99 -12.81 0.54
CA ARG A 84 14.52 -13.63 1.66
C ARG A 84 13.93 -14.97 1.25
N ALA A 85 13.46 -15.10 0.01
CA ALA A 85 12.85 -16.33 -0.50
C ALA A 85 13.81 -17.55 -0.44
N ALA A 86 15.13 -17.31 -0.38
CA ALA A 86 16.12 -18.37 -0.17
C ALA A 86 16.07 -18.99 1.24
N ALA A 87 15.57 -18.28 2.24
CA ALA A 87 15.56 -18.71 3.64
C ALA A 87 14.15 -18.96 4.18
N VAL A 88 13.14 -18.22 3.71
CA VAL A 88 11.76 -18.30 4.18
C VAL A 88 10.76 -18.06 3.05
N THR A 89 9.62 -18.77 3.09
CA THR A 89 8.50 -18.50 2.18
C THR A 89 7.80 -17.22 2.61
N VAL A 90 7.77 -16.21 1.73
CA VAL A 90 7.07 -14.93 1.98
C VAL A 90 5.74 -14.93 1.23
N ALA A 91 4.63 -14.87 1.96
CA ALA A 91 3.27 -14.86 1.39
C ALA A 91 2.82 -13.48 0.89
N GLY A 92 3.41 -12.41 1.42
CA GLY A 92 3.09 -11.04 1.05
C GLY A 92 3.98 -10.04 1.80
N GLY A 93 4.04 -8.80 1.32
CA GLY A 93 4.82 -7.75 1.93
C GLY A 93 4.27 -6.38 1.56
N ILE A 94 4.52 -5.41 2.43
CA ILE A 94 4.26 -3.99 2.20
C ILE A 94 5.53 -3.20 2.52
N ASN A 95 5.69 -2.03 1.92
CA ASN A 95 6.74 -1.10 2.33
C ASN A 95 6.47 -0.64 3.77
N GLY A 96 7.55 -0.49 4.54
CA GLY A 96 7.49 -0.09 5.95
C GLY A 96 7.57 1.42 6.15
N GLY A 97 8.27 1.80 7.22
CA GLY A 97 8.46 3.19 7.62
C GLY A 97 9.21 4.06 6.61
N HIS A 98 9.40 5.32 6.99
CA HIS A 98 10.14 6.28 6.16
C HIS A 98 11.65 6.04 6.25
N SER A 99 12.35 6.37 5.17
CA SER A 99 13.81 6.44 5.12
C SER A 99 14.27 7.86 4.86
N LEU A 100 15.52 8.15 5.24
CA LEU A 100 16.12 9.46 5.01
C LEU A 100 16.36 9.72 3.52
N PRO A 101 16.14 10.96 3.08
CA PRO A 101 16.22 11.33 1.68
C PRO A 101 17.65 11.25 1.13
N ALA A 102 17.78 11.25 -0.20
CA ALA A 102 19.06 11.10 -0.90
C ALA A 102 20.10 12.20 -0.61
N ASN A 103 19.66 13.35 -0.12
CA ASN A 103 20.53 14.47 0.25
C ASN A 103 21.00 14.43 1.71
N ASP A 104 20.56 13.46 2.52
CA ASP A 104 21.04 13.24 3.89
C ASP A 104 22.34 12.39 3.86
N PRO A 105 23.38 12.71 4.66
CA PRO A 105 24.58 11.88 4.77
C PRO A 105 24.31 10.42 5.15
N TYR A 106 23.19 10.16 5.82
CA TYR A 106 22.71 8.85 6.23
C TYR A 106 21.56 8.35 5.34
N HIS A 107 21.53 8.74 4.06
CA HIS A 107 20.53 8.28 3.09
C HIS A 107 20.28 6.78 3.20
N GLY A 108 18.99 6.42 3.21
CA GLY A 108 18.52 5.05 3.28
C GLY A 108 18.27 4.54 4.70
N ALA A 109 18.89 5.19 5.72
CA ALA A 109 18.60 4.85 7.11
C ALA A 109 17.13 5.17 7.45
N PRO A 110 16.48 4.35 8.29
CA PRO A 110 15.09 4.56 8.71
C PRO A 110 14.94 5.87 9.50
N ALA A 111 13.78 6.50 9.36
CA ALA A 111 13.35 7.64 10.14
C ALA A 111 12.28 7.20 11.14
N GLY A 112 12.70 6.97 12.39
CA GLY A 112 11.83 6.54 13.49
C GLY A 112 12.22 5.17 14.04
N LEU A 113 11.47 4.74 15.06
CA LEU A 113 11.77 3.51 15.79
C LEU A 113 11.75 2.30 14.85
N LEU A 114 12.88 1.61 14.77
CA LEU A 114 13.00 0.35 14.05
C LEU A 114 13.64 -0.70 14.96
N MET A 115 12.89 -1.78 15.19
CA MET A 115 13.38 -2.98 15.85
C MET A 115 13.18 -4.19 14.96
N VAL A 116 14.18 -5.05 14.89
CA VAL A 116 14.15 -6.31 14.13
C VAL A 116 14.72 -7.40 15.01
N ASP A 117 13.98 -8.51 15.17
CA ASP A 117 14.41 -9.69 15.93
C ASP A 117 14.95 -9.38 17.35
N GLY A 118 14.38 -8.36 17.99
CA GLY A 118 14.77 -7.91 19.34
C GLY A 118 15.92 -6.91 19.38
N GLU A 119 16.54 -6.60 18.24
CA GLU A 119 17.61 -5.61 18.12
C GLU A 119 17.03 -4.23 17.74
N LEU A 120 17.51 -3.19 18.42
CA LEU A 120 17.21 -1.80 18.09
C LEU A 120 18.14 -1.32 16.98
N LEU A 121 17.57 -1.02 15.82
CA LEU A 121 18.32 -0.56 14.65
C LEU A 121 18.20 0.96 14.43
N CYS A 122 17.15 1.59 14.98
CA CYS A 122 16.99 3.05 14.93
C CYS A 122 16.10 3.55 16.06
N ASP A 123 16.52 4.66 16.69
CA ASP A 123 15.78 5.37 17.72
C ASP A 123 14.53 6.10 17.17
N PRO A 124 13.52 6.36 18.02
CA PRO A 124 12.37 7.18 17.64
C PRO A 124 12.80 8.60 17.23
N TRP A 125 12.15 9.14 16.20
CA TRP A 125 12.38 10.52 15.73
C TRP A 125 11.42 11.49 16.44
N PRO A 126 11.85 12.72 16.80
CA PRO A 126 13.19 13.28 16.69
C PRO A 126 14.01 13.03 17.98
N ALA A 127 15.00 12.15 17.94
CA ALA A 127 16.00 11.99 19.00
C ALA A 127 17.39 12.41 18.48
N GLN A 128 18.28 12.84 19.39
CA GLN A 128 19.72 12.89 19.10
C GLN A 128 20.14 11.46 18.75
N ARG A 129 20.45 11.20 17.49
CA ARG A 129 20.68 9.83 16.98
C ARG A 129 21.80 9.16 17.77
N SER A 130 21.46 8.12 18.51
CA SER A 130 22.44 7.29 19.20
C SER A 130 22.99 6.31 18.16
N ALA A 131 24.15 6.62 17.59
CA ALA A 131 24.95 5.75 16.72
C ALA A 131 24.30 5.32 15.37
N LEU A 132 24.50 6.15 14.34
CA LEU A 132 24.85 5.67 13.01
C LEU A 132 26.31 6.05 12.73
#